data_AF-A0A8G2CBD9-F1
#
_entry.id   AF-A0A8G2CBD9-F1
#
_cell.length_a   1.000
_cell.length_b   1.000
_cell.length_c   1.000
_cell.angle_alpha   90.00
_cell.angle_beta   90.00
_cell.angle_gamma   90.00
#
_symmetry.space_group_name_H-M   'P 1'
#
loop_
_entity.id
_entity.type
_entity.pdbx_description
1 polymer ?
#
loop_
_entity_poly.entity_id
_entity_poly.type
_entity_poly.pdbx_seq_one_letter_code
_entity_poly.pdbx_strand_id
1 'polypeptide(L)'
;MLKVAIPGFEPMQFEHLVLDFNGTIAFDGSIIDGVEPALSMLSQLLTIHILSADTNQNVTQEVAHLPVTTRVVNSAYQQQEKLEYVEALGSENVCAIGNGNVDIDMLQRAELGIAILGPEGLTPKALAAADVLMPNIVYALESLVNSSRLKATLRT
;
A
#
# COMPACT_ATOMS: atom_id res chain seq x y z
N MET A 1 -14.02 -7.29 -2.09
CA MET A 1 -12.99 -8.32 -1.88
C MET A 1 -12.33 -8.70 -3.21
N LEU A 2 -10.99 -8.70 -3.26
CA LEU A 2 -10.16 -9.16 -4.37
C LEU A 2 -9.57 -10.53 -4.03
N LYS A 3 -9.59 -11.49 -4.96
CA LYS A 3 -9.00 -12.82 -4.76
C LYS A 3 -7.81 -13.03 -5.68
N VAL A 4 -6.70 -13.49 -5.12
CA VAL A 4 -5.45 -13.73 -5.85
C VAL A 4 -4.96 -15.14 -5.57
N ALA A 5 -4.94 -15.97 -6.61
CA ALA A 5 -4.46 -17.35 -6.54
C ALA A 5 -3.10 -17.48 -7.22
N ILE A 6 -2.06 -17.71 -6.43
CA ILE A 6 -0.68 -17.88 -6.88
C ILE A 6 -0.23 -19.31 -6.58
N PRO A 7 0.23 -20.08 -7.58
CA PRO A 7 0.79 -21.41 -7.34
C PRO A 7 1.92 -21.36 -6.31
N GLY A 8 1.88 -22.27 -5.33
CA GLY A 8 2.85 -22.30 -4.23
C GLY A 8 2.42 -21.52 -2.98
N PHE A 9 1.30 -20.81 -3.03
CA PHE A 9 0.72 -20.06 -1.92
C PHE A 9 -0.71 -20.52 -1.66
N GLU A 10 -1.17 -20.37 -0.42
CA GLU A 10 -2.59 -20.43 -0.13
C GLU A 10 -3.32 -19.28 -0.87
N PRO A 11 -4.58 -19.46 -1.30
CA PRO A 11 -5.31 -18.40 -1.98
C PRO A 11 -5.49 -17.16 -1.11
N MET A 12 -4.89 -16.04 -1.51
CA MET A 12 -5.00 -14.76 -0.83
C MET A 12 -6.34 -14.09 -1.13
N GLN A 13 -6.92 -13.46 -0.12
CA GLN A 13 -8.16 -12.71 -0.23
C GLN A 13 -7.98 -11.35 0.44
N PHE A 14 -8.03 -10.28 -0.36
CA PHE A 14 -7.87 -8.94 0.16
C PHE A 14 -9.23 -8.26 0.27
N GLU A 15 -9.50 -7.67 1.43
CA GLU A 15 -10.61 -6.74 1.65
C GLU A 15 -10.11 -5.29 1.71
N HIS A 16 -8.84 -5.13 2.10
CA HIS A 16 -8.24 -3.84 2.37
C HIS A 16 -6.96 -3.62 1.56
N LEU A 17 -6.82 -2.41 1.01
CA LEU A 17 -5.57 -1.88 0.49
C LEU A 17 -5.11 -0.76 1.42
N VAL A 18 -3.94 -0.92 2.04
CA VAL A 18 -3.36 0.07 2.94
C VAL A 18 -2.15 0.70 2.27
N LEU A 19 -2.16 2.02 2.15
CA LEU A 19 -1.16 2.79 1.42
C LEU A 19 -0.49 3.78 2.35
N ASP A 20 0.84 3.83 2.32
CA ASP A 20 1.55 5.04 2.71
C ASP A 20 1.32 6.18 1.68
N PHE A 21 1.57 7.43 2.08
CA PHE A 21 1.37 8.60 1.24
C PHE A 21 2.64 9.04 0.47
N ASN A 22 3.54 9.78 1.12
CA ASN A 22 4.72 10.36 0.47
C ASN A 22 5.81 9.31 0.22
N GLY A 23 6.38 9.32 -0.99
CA GLY A 23 7.32 8.30 -1.44
C GLY A 23 6.62 7.01 -1.91
N THR A 24 5.30 6.92 -1.72
CA THR A 24 4.48 5.78 -2.15
C THR A 24 3.48 6.20 -3.24
N ILE A 25 2.37 6.87 -2.89
CA ILE A 25 1.36 7.33 -3.87
C ILE A 25 1.51 8.80 -4.26
N ALA A 26 2.30 9.56 -3.51
CA ALA A 26 2.59 10.96 -3.73
C ALA A 26 4.10 11.21 -3.81
N PHE A 27 4.48 12.27 -4.55
CA PHE A 27 5.82 12.82 -4.61
C PHE A 27 5.77 14.28 -4.15
N ASP A 28 6.58 14.65 -3.15
CA ASP A 28 6.57 15.99 -2.55
C ASP A 28 5.16 16.46 -2.13
N GLY A 29 4.31 15.53 -1.68
CA GLY A 29 2.95 15.82 -1.22
C GLY A 29 1.88 15.92 -2.31
N SER A 30 2.22 15.71 -3.59
CA SER A 30 1.27 15.70 -4.72
C SER A 30 1.07 14.29 -5.25
N ILE A 31 -0.17 13.91 -5.56
CA ILE A 31 -0.45 12.56 -6.09
C ILE A 31 0.28 12.32 -7.42
N ILE A 32 0.87 11.13 -7.57
CA ILE A 32 1.55 10.72 -8.80
C ILE A 32 0.54 10.44 -9.92
N ASP A 33 0.84 10.91 -11.13
CA ASP A 33 0.02 10.66 -12.33
C ASP A 33 -0.32 9.17 -12.49
N GLY A 34 -1.61 8.89 -12.71
CA GLY A 34 -2.12 7.53 -12.90
C GLY A 34 -2.54 6.81 -11.61
N VAL A 35 -2.22 7.34 -10.42
CA VAL A 35 -2.70 6.78 -9.14
C VAL A 35 -4.23 6.92 -9.02
N GLU A 36 -4.79 8.10 -9.26
CA GLU A 36 -6.23 8.34 -9.10
C GLU A 36 -7.13 7.38 -9.89
N PRO A 37 -6.93 7.15 -11.21
CA PRO A 37 -7.76 6.20 -11.96
C PRO A 37 -7.56 4.77 -11.45
N ALA A 38 -6.34 4.39 -11.04
CA ALA A 38 -6.08 3.07 -10.48
C ALA A 38 -6.79 2.85 -9.14
N LEU A 39 -6.76 3.83 -8.24
CA LEU A 39 -7.50 3.79 -6.97
C LEU A 39 -9.02 3.73 -7.20
N SER A 40 -9.53 4.48 -8.18
CA SER A 40 -10.96 4.46 -8.53
C SER A 40 -11.43 3.11 -9.06
N MET A 41 -10.57 2.38 -9.78
CA MET A 41 -10.87 1.01 -10.21
C MET A 41 -10.79 0.04 -9.03
N LEU A 42 -9.76 0.15 -8.20
CA LEU A 42 -9.55 -0.72 -7.05
C LEU A 42 -10.60 -0.53 -5.96
N SER A 43 -11.16 0.66 -5.80
CA SER A 43 -12.18 0.94 -4.78
C SER A 43 -13.50 0.19 -5.03
N GLN A 44 -13.71 -0.33 -6.24
CA GLN A 44 -14.83 -1.23 -6.54
C GLN A 44 -14.62 -2.64 -5.96
N LEU A 45 -13.38 -2.97 -5.62
CA LEU A 45 -12.96 -4.30 -5.18
C LEU A 45 -12.42 -4.30 -3.74
N LEU A 46 -11.91 -3.19 -3.24
CA LEU A 46 -11.22 -3.07 -1.95
C LEU A 46 -11.65 -1.80 -1.23
N THR A 47 -11.66 -1.84 0.10
CA THR A 47 -11.68 -0.62 0.91
C THR A 47 -10.25 -0.09 0.97
N ILE A 48 -10.03 1.13 0.47
CA ILE A 48 -8.71 1.73 0.36
C ILE A 48 -8.47 2.67 1.54
N HIS A 49 -7.33 2.52 2.18
CA HIS A 49 -6.91 3.28 3.35
C HIS A 49 -5.58 3.97 3.08
N ILE A 50 -5.48 5.26 3.41
CA ILE A 50 -4.23 6.03 3.33
C ILE A 50 -3.78 6.38 4.74
N LEU A 51 -2.56 5.98 5.09
CA LEU A 51 -1.93 6.26 6.38
C LEU A 51 -0.80 7.27 6.21
N SER A 52 -0.93 8.43 6.84
CA SER A 52 0.08 9.49 6.76
C SER A 52 0.22 10.25 8.08
N ALA A 53 1.43 10.69 8.40
CA ALA A 53 1.64 11.61 9.53
C ALA A 53 1.15 13.04 9.23
N ASP A 54 0.73 13.31 7.98
CA ASP A 54 0.20 14.59 7.50
C ASP A 54 1.03 15.81 7.96
N THR A 55 2.35 15.69 7.89
CA THR A 55 3.28 16.72 8.37
C THR A 55 3.10 18.07 7.66
N ASN A 56 2.60 18.02 6.42
CA ASN A 56 2.33 19.19 5.59
C ASN A 56 0.86 19.63 5.63
N GLN A 57 0.01 18.96 6.44
CA GLN A 57 -1.40 19.24 6.66
C GLN A 57 -2.23 19.35 5.37
N ASN A 58 -1.87 18.57 4.36
CA ASN A 58 -2.48 18.63 3.03
C ASN A 58 -3.09 17.29 2.58
N VAL A 59 -2.76 16.17 3.22
CA VAL A 59 -3.17 14.84 2.73
C VAL A 59 -4.69 14.73 2.65
N THR A 60 -5.39 15.19 3.69
CA THR A 60 -6.86 15.12 3.72
C THR A 60 -7.50 15.93 2.58
N GLN A 61 -6.90 17.05 2.17
CA GLN A 61 -7.41 17.88 1.08
C GLN A 61 -7.07 17.25 -0.28
N GLU A 62 -5.84 16.77 -0.44
CA GLU A 62 -5.32 16.18 -1.67
C GLU A 62 -6.09 14.93 -2.09
N VAL A 63 -6.62 14.16 -1.14
CA VAL A 63 -7.34 12.91 -1.43
C VAL A 63 -8.85 13.01 -1.25
N ALA A 64 -9.39 14.21 -0.98
CA ALA A 64 -10.81 14.39 -0.64
C ALA A 64 -11.77 13.97 -1.77
N HIS A 65 -11.34 14.03 -3.03
CA HIS A 65 -12.12 13.61 -4.20
C HIS A 65 -11.98 12.13 -4.52
N LEU A 66 -11.10 11.40 -3.82
CA LEU A 66 -10.82 10.00 -4.07
C LEU A 66 -11.68 9.07 -3.19
N PRO A 67 -12.00 7.85 -3.66
CA PRO A 67 -12.78 6.88 -2.90
C PRO A 67 -11.91 6.15 -1.86
N VAL A 68 -11.37 6.89 -0.89
CA VAL A 68 -10.42 6.40 0.11
C VAL A 68 -10.79 6.84 1.52
N THR A 69 -10.34 6.08 2.52
CA THR A 69 -10.38 6.49 3.94
C THR A 69 -8.99 6.95 4.36
N THR A 70 -8.87 8.18 4.85
CA THR A 70 -7.59 8.70 5.34
C THR A 70 -7.51 8.59 6.86
N ARG A 71 -6.39 8.09 7.37
CA ARG A 71 -6.05 8.13 8.79
C ARG A 71 -4.75 8.88 8.98
N VAL A 72 -4.85 10.00 9.70
CA VAL A 72 -3.68 10.72 10.18
C VAL A 72 -3.12 9.96 11.38
N VAL A 73 -1.86 9.55 11.27
CA VAL A 73 -1.15 8.84 12.34
C VAL A 73 -0.23 9.80 13.08
N ASN A 74 0.06 9.50 14.35
CA ASN A 74 0.98 10.32 15.12
C ASN A 74 2.40 10.26 14.56
N SER A 75 3.02 11.41 14.27
CA SER A 75 4.37 11.47 13.70
C SER A 75 5.45 10.83 14.57
N ALA A 76 5.31 10.84 15.89
CA ALA A 76 6.26 10.22 16.82
C ALA A 76 6.11 8.68 16.90
N TYR A 77 4.95 8.15 16.50
CA TYR A 77 4.59 6.74 16.63
C TYR A 77 4.10 6.14 15.31
N GLN A 78 4.48 6.74 14.18
CA GLN A 78 3.93 6.42 12.86
C GLN A 78 4.04 4.94 12.52
N GLN A 79 5.21 4.34 12.75
CA GLN A 79 5.44 2.92 12.49
C GLN A 79 4.50 2.02 13.31
N GLN A 80 4.38 2.30 14.61
CA GLN A 80 3.53 1.53 15.52
C GLN A 80 2.05 1.69 15.15
N GLU A 81 1.58 2.92 14.91
CA GLU A 81 0.17 3.14 14.58
C GLU A 81 -0.22 2.53 13.22
N LYS A 82 0.71 2.49 12.25
CA LYS A 82 0.47 1.81 10.97
C LYS A 82 0.35 0.30 11.15
N LEU A 83 1.21 -0.31 11.97
CA LEU A 83 1.11 -1.73 12.33
C LEU A 83 -0.23 -2.03 13.00
N GLU A 84 -0.56 -1.30 14.07
CA GLU A 84 -1.82 -1.48 14.82
C GLU A 84 -3.05 -1.33 13.92
N TYR A 85 -2.97 -0.43 12.92
CA TYR A 85 -4.04 -0.27 11.95
C TYR A 85 -4.22 -1.48 11.04
N VAL A 86 -3.13 -2.01 10.49
CA VAL A 86 -3.17 -3.24 9.68
C VAL A 86 -3.69 -4.42 10.49
N GLU A 87 -3.29 -4.55 11.75
CA GLU A 87 -3.77 -5.61 12.64
C GLU A 87 -5.26 -5.47 12.96
N ALA A 88 -5.73 -4.25 13.22
CA ALA A 88 -7.15 -3.98 13.49
C ALA A 88 -8.07 -4.29 12.29
N LEU A 89 -7.53 -4.24 11.07
CA LEU A 89 -8.24 -4.59 9.84
C LEU A 89 -8.27 -6.11 9.56
N GLY A 90 -7.58 -6.93 10.36
CA GLY A 90 -7.35 -8.34 10.03
C GLY A 90 -6.29 -8.46 8.94
N SER A 91 -5.04 -8.52 9.37
CA SER A 91 -3.82 -8.56 8.56
C SER A 91 -3.85 -9.49 7.34
N GLU A 92 -4.47 -10.66 7.49
CA GLU A 92 -4.63 -11.71 6.48
C GLU A 92 -5.52 -11.26 5.30
N ASN A 93 -6.25 -10.16 5.48
CA ASN A 93 -7.12 -9.55 4.46
C ASN A 93 -6.54 -8.25 3.90
N VAL A 94 -5.29 -7.91 4.22
CA VAL A 94 -4.64 -6.65 3.88
C VAL A 94 -3.55 -6.86 2.83
N CYS A 95 -3.59 -6.04 1.79
CA CYS A 95 -2.41 -5.72 0.98
C CYS A 95 -1.88 -4.36 1.42
N ALA A 96 -0.61 -4.28 1.82
CA ALA A 96 0.03 -3.05 2.26
C ALA A 96 1.10 -2.59 1.25
N ILE A 97 1.16 -1.28 0.99
CA ILE A 97 2.16 -0.69 0.08
C ILE A 97 2.85 0.50 0.75
N GLY A 98 4.18 0.52 0.70
CA GLY A 98 5.02 1.55 1.33
C GLY A 98 6.46 1.56 0.82
N ASN A 99 7.28 2.48 1.31
CA ASN A 99 8.70 2.61 0.93
C ASN A 99 9.64 2.97 2.10
N GLY A 100 9.09 3.51 3.19
CA GLY A 100 9.85 4.11 4.29
C GLY A 100 10.16 3.16 5.43
N ASN A 101 11.04 3.60 6.34
CA ASN A 101 11.28 2.88 7.61
C ASN A 101 10.00 2.75 8.45
N VAL A 102 9.09 3.72 8.32
CA VAL A 102 7.81 3.73 9.04
C VAL A 102 6.81 2.70 8.52
N ASP A 103 7.12 2.04 7.40
CA ASP A 103 6.24 1.07 6.76
C ASP A 103 6.67 -0.38 7.02
N ILE A 104 7.85 -0.62 7.60
CA ILE A 104 8.45 -1.94 7.77
C ILE A 104 7.47 -2.94 8.37
N ASP A 105 6.90 -2.58 9.53
CA ASP A 105 6.06 -3.52 10.28
C ASP A 105 4.70 -3.74 9.60
N MET A 106 4.13 -2.71 8.96
CA MET A 106 2.87 -2.88 8.22
C MET A 106 3.05 -3.75 6.97
N LEU A 107 4.20 -3.61 6.28
CA LEU A 107 4.55 -4.41 5.11
C LEU A 107 4.77 -5.87 5.50
N GLN A 108 5.52 -6.11 6.58
CA GLN A 108 5.79 -7.46 7.07
C GLN A 108 4.54 -8.16 7.61
N ARG A 109 3.60 -7.40 8.19
CA ARG A 109 2.44 -7.96 8.89
C ARG A 109 1.28 -8.30 7.96
N ALA A 110 1.14 -7.57 6.86
CA ALA A 110 0.08 -7.78 5.87
C ALA A 110 0.22 -9.13 5.16
N GLU A 111 -0.88 -9.67 4.62
CA GLU A 111 -0.87 -10.87 3.78
C GLU A 111 -0.02 -10.70 2.52
N LEU A 112 0.02 -9.46 1.99
CA LEU A 112 0.91 -9.09 0.90
C LEU A 112 1.48 -7.69 1.14
N GLY A 113 2.78 -7.61 1.42
CA GLY A 113 3.55 -6.37 1.49
C GLY A 113 4.23 -6.05 0.15
N ILE A 114 3.98 -4.86 -0.39
CA ILE A 114 4.63 -4.37 -1.62
C ILE A 114 5.49 -3.14 -1.30
N ALA A 115 6.79 -3.24 -1.55
CA ALA A 115 7.70 -2.11 -1.48
C ALA A 115 7.72 -1.33 -2.80
N ILE A 116 7.69 0.00 -2.73
CA ILE A 116 7.85 0.88 -3.89
C ILE A 116 9.26 1.46 -3.90
N LEU A 117 9.98 1.31 -5.03
CA LEU A 117 11.26 2.01 -5.21
C LEU A 117 11.03 3.52 -5.29
N GLY A 118 10.16 3.94 -6.22
CA GLY A 118 9.69 5.32 -6.34
C GLY A 118 10.78 6.36 -6.63
N PRO A 119 10.39 7.62 -6.84
CA PRO A 119 11.32 8.73 -7.05
C PRO A 119 12.00 9.21 -5.75
N GLU A 120 11.40 8.98 -4.57
CA GLU A 120 11.97 9.37 -3.26
C GLU A 120 12.92 8.31 -2.67
N GLY A 121 13.02 7.15 -3.32
CA GLY A 121 13.82 6.03 -2.88
C GLY A 121 13.08 5.09 -1.92
N LEU A 122 13.78 4.01 -1.57
CA LEU A 122 13.28 2.90 -0.77
C LEU A 122 14.31 2.55 0.29
N THR A 123 13.87 2.37 1.53
CA THR A 123 14.79 1.92 2.58
C THR A 123 15.12 0.43 2.38
N PRO A 124 16.39 0.00 2.55
CA PRO A 124 16.74 -1.42 2.46
C PRO A 124 15.97 -2.29 3.45
N LYS A 125 15.55 -1.72 4.58
CA LYS A 125 14.76 -2.42 5.60
C LYS A 125 13.32 -2.67 5.15
N ALA A 126 12.67 -1.68 4.54
CA ALA A 126 11.34 -1.86 3.94
C ALA A 126 11.39 -2.87 2.77
N LEU A 127 12.44 -2.82 1.94
CA LEU A 127 12.66 -3.82 0.91
C LEU A 127 12.77 -5.24 1.48
N ALA A 128 13.53 -5.41 2.56
CA ALA A 128 13.72 -6.72 3.18
C ALA A 128 12.45 -7.25 3.89
N ALA A 129 11.50 -6.37 4.22
CA ALA A 129 10.26 -6.70 4.89
C ALA A 129 9.11 -7.02 3.93
N ALA A 130 9.20 -6.59 2.66
CA ALA A 130 8.15 -6.77 1.66
C ALA A 130 8.29 -8.09 0.89
N ASP A 131 7.18 -8.60 0.38
CA ASP A 131 7.14 -9.79 -0.48
C ASP A 131 7.51 -9.46 -1.93
N VAL A 132 7.17 -8.26 -2.38
CA VAL A 132 7.39 -7.81 -3.76
C VAL A 132 7.95 -6.39 -3.79
N LEU A 133 8.97 -6.17 -4.63
CA LEU A 133 9.42 -4.83 -5.01
C LEU A 133 8.79 -4.43 -6.35
N MET A 134 8.16 -3.26 -6.37
CA MET A 134 7.69 -2.61 -7.60
C MET A 134 8.47 -1.32 -7.87
N PRO A 135 8.80 -0.99 -9.13
CA PRO A 135 9.56 0.21 -9.44
C PRO A 135 8.75 1.49 -9.21
N ASN A 136 7.42 1.45 -9.37
CA ASN A 136 6.52 2.56 -9.06
C ASN A 136 5.13 2.07 -8.62
N ILE A 137 4.37 2.97 -7.99
CA ILE A 137 3.05 2.70 -7.45
C ILE A 137 2.01 2.33 -8.50
N VAL A 138 2.02 2.96 -9.68
CA VAL A 138 1.02 2.71 -10.72
C VAL A 138 1.07 1.24 -11.16
N TYR A 139 2.28 0.70 -11.39
CA TYR A 139 2.43 -0.73 -11.71
C TYR A 139 2.03 -1.65 -10.56
N ALA A 140 2.26 -1.24 -9.31
CA ALA A 140 1.79 -2.01 -8.15
C ALA A 140 0.26 -2.07 -8.12
N LEU A 141 -0.43 -0.93 -8.24
CA LEU A 141 -1.89 -0.87 -8.25
C LEU A 141 -2.49 -1.63 -9.45
N GLU A 142 -1.94 -1.46 -10.65
CA GLU A 142 -2.38 -2.22 -11.82
C GLU A 142 -2.15 -3.73 -11.67
N SER A 143 -1.12 -4.16 -10.93
CA SER A 143 -0.88 -5.58 -10.67
C SER A 143 -1.92 -6.21 -9.74
N LEU A 144 -2.56 -5.41 -8.88
CA LEU A 144 -3.71 -5.85 -8.08
C LEU A 144 -4.97 -5.98 -8.93
N VAL A 145 -5.19 -5.05 -9.87
CA VAL A 145 -6.28 -5.16 -10.85
C VAL A 145 -6.09 -6.39 -11.76
N ASN A 146 -4.85 -6.64 -12.20
CA ASN A 146 -4.48 -7.78 -13.04
C ASN A 146 -3.51 -8.72 -12.31
N SER A 147 -4.08 -9.58 -11.47
CA SER A 147 -3.36 -10.53 -10.61
C SER A 147 -2.45 -11.53 -11.34
N SER A 148 -2.57 -11.65 -12.68
CA SER A 148 -1.61 -12.44 -13.48
C SER A 148 -0.17 -11.92 -13.37
N ARG A 149 0.01 -10.62 -13.14
CA ARG A 149 1.33 -9.98 -12.95
C ARG A 149 1.96 -10.42 -11.63
N LEU A 150 1.21 -10.38 -10.53
CA LEU A 150 1.67 -10.87 -9.23
C LEU A 150 2.00 -12.36 -9.29
N LYS A 151 1.17 -13.15 -9.97
CA LYS A 151 1.43 -14.57 -10.19
C LYS A 151 2.74 -14.82 -10.95
N ALA A 152 3.08 -13.99 -11.93
CA ALA A 152 4.33 -14.15 -12.68
C ALA A 152 5.57 -13.94 -11.79
N THR A 153 5.48 -13.06 -10.79
CA THR A 153 6.55 -12.72 -9.85
C THR A 153 6.68 -13.74 -8.72
N LEU A 154 5.55 -14.13 -8.11
CA LEU A 154 5.55 -14.88 -6.85
C LEU A 154 5.47 -16.41 -7.00
N ARG A 155 4.98 -16.94 -8.13
CA ARG A 155 4.83 -18.40 -8.30
C ARG A 155 6.14 -19.16 -8.04
N THR A 156 6.03 -20.33 -7.43
CA THR A 156 7.13 -21.29 -7.28
C THR A 156 7.02 -22.48 -8.23
#